data_AF-A0AAU9PD50-F1
#
_entry.id   AF-A0AAU9PD50-F1
#
_cell.length_a   1.000
_cell.length_b   1.000
_cell.length_c   1.000
_cell.angle_alpha   90.00
_cell.angle_beta   90.00
_cell.angle_gamma   90.00
#
_symmetry.space_group_name_H-M   'P 1'
#
loop_
_entity.id
_entity.type
_entity.pdbx_description
1 polymer ?
#
loop_
_entity_poly.entity_id
_entity_poly.type
_entity_poly.pdbx_seq_one_letter_code
_entity_poly.pdbx_strand_id
1 'polypeptide(L)'
;MSPLSNNSLFLDYHRNPLLMFFLRGLNVSLSTGDPLQIHLIKEPLVEEYSIAASVWKLSSCDLCEIACNPVYQSGFSHLLKSHWIGQEYYKRGPDGNDIHKTNVPHIRLEFRDVIWREEIQR
;
A
#
# COMPACT_ATOMS: atom_id res chain seq x y z
N MET A 1 -3.86 7.68 -1.15
CA MET A 1 -4.59 8.29 -2.28
C MET A 1 -5.93 7.58 -2.40
N SER A 2 -6.96 8.25 -2.92
CA SER A 2 -8.33 7.73 -2.96
C SER A 2 -8.86 7.65 -4.40
N PRO A 3 -8.56 6.56 -5.14
CA PRO A 3 -8.89 6.44 -6.55
C PRO A 3 -10.38 6.58 -6.89
N LEU A 4 -11.29 6.00 -6.10
CA LEU A 4 -12.73 6.15 -6.35
C LEU A 4 -13.19 7.60 -6.14
N SER A 5 -12.70 8.25 -5.08
CA SER A 5 -12.94 9.67 -4.83
C SER A 5 -12.43 10.54 -5.99
N ASN A 6 -11.20 10.29 -6.46
CA ASN A 6 -10.63 11.04 -7.58
C ASN A 6 -11.43 10.84 -8.87
N ASN A 7 -11.92 9.61 -9.11
CA ASN A 7 -12.78 9.28 -10.24
C ASN A 7 -14.12 10.03 -10.21
N SER A 8 -14.75 10.12 -9.04
CA SER A 8 -16.02 10.85 -8.91
C SER A 8 -15.86 12.36 -9.09
N LEU A 9 -14.66 12.92 -8.84
CA LEU A 9 -14.47 14.36 -8.76
C LEU A 9 -13.77 14.98 -9.97
N PHE A 10 -12.67 14.40 -10.47
CA PHE A 10 -11.79 15.11 -11.42
C PHE A 10 -10.89 14.25 -12.31
N LEU A 11 -10.80 12.93 -12.12
CA LEU A 11 -9.85 12.09 -12.88
C LEU A 11 -10.36 10.67 -13.09
N ASP A 12 -10.61 10.28 -14.34
CA ASP A 12 -11.00 8.91 -14.71
C ASP A 12 -10.15 7.84 -13.98
N TYR A 13 -10.81 6.80 -13.47
CA TYR A 13 -10.17 5.79 -12.61
C TYR A 13 -8.94 5.15 -13.27
N HIS A 14 -9.02 4.83 -14.56
CA HIS A 14 -7.93 4.24 -15.33
C HIS A 14 -6.72 5.17 -15.51
N ARG A 15 -6.92 6.49 -15.35
CA ARG A 15 -5.88 7.50 -15.45
C ARG A 15 -5.29 7.87 -14.09
N ASN A 16 -5.75 7.25 -13.01
CA ASN A 16 -5.21 7.49 -11.69
C ASN A 16 -3.73 7.05 -11.62
N PRO A 17 -2.82 7.89 -11.13
CA PRO A 17 -1.39 7.59 -11.15
C PRO A 17 -0.94 6.61 -10.07
N LEU A 18 -1.83 6.20 -9.14
CA LEU A 18 -1.45 5.32 -8.03
C LEU A 18 -0.77 4.04 -8.50
N LEU A 19 -1.34 3.35 -9.50
CA LEU A 19 -0.72 2.11 -10.02
C LEU A 19 0.70 2.38 -10.53
N MET A 20 0.87 3.45 -11.29
CA MET A 20 2.18 3.82 -11.82
C MET A 20 3.17 4.15 -10.69
N PHE A 21 2.74 4.89 -9.67
CA PHE A 21 3.58 5.19 -8.50
C PHE A 21 3.95 3.93 -7.73
N PHE A 22 2.99 3.01 -7.54
CA PHE A 22 3.23 1.72 -6.90
C PHE A 22 4.25 0.87 -7.68
N LEU A 23 4.11 0.79 -9.00
CA LEU A 23 5.06 0.05 -9.84
C LEU A 23 6.47 0.64 -9.76
N ARG A 24 6.59 1.97 -9.68
CA ARG A 24 7.88 2.67 -9.47
C ARG A 24 8.42 2.59 -8.04
N GLY A 25 7.74 1.90 -7.13
CA GLY A 25 8.21 1.69 -5.76
C GLY A 25 8.06 2.90 -4.85
N LEU A 26 7.20 3.86 -5.21
CA LEU A 26 6.86 4.94 -4.28
C LEU A 26 6.04 4.39 -3.11
N ASN A 27 6.22 5.00 -1.94
CA ASN A 27 5.48 4.66 -0.73
C ASN A 27 4.02 5.17 -0.83
N VAL A 28 3.18 4.41 -1.52
CA VAL A 28 1.76 4.74 -1.75
C VAL A 28 0.84 3.86 -0.92
N SER A 29 -0.31 4.42 -0.59
CA SER A 29 -1.38 3.77 0.17
C SER A 29 -2.74 4.07 -0.46
N LEU A 30 -3.70 3.16 -0.30
CA LEU A 30 -5.11 3.39 -0.65
C LEU A 30 -5.85 4.00 0.55
N SER A 31 -6.75 4.94 0.27
CA SER A 31 -7.59 5.64 1.24
C SER A 31 -8.98 5.86 0.65
N THR A 32 -9.99 6.17 1.47
CA THR A 32 -11.38 6.27 1.01
C THR A 32 -11.78 7.65 0.50
N GLY A 33 -11.15 8.74 0.98
CA GLY A 33 -11.65 10.10 0.71
C GLY A 33 -12.95 10.34 1.47
N ASP A 34 -14.09 10.41 0.76
CA ASP A 34 -15.43 10.67 1.30
C ASP A 34 -16.30 9.39 1.29
N PRO A 35 -16.12 8.47 2.26
CA PRO A 35 -16.76 7.16 2.23
C PRO A 35 -18.29 7.22 2.15
N LEU A 36 -18.91 8.20 2.81
CA LEU A 36 -20.37 8.37 2.80
C LEU A 36 -20.94 8.71 1.41
N GLN A 37 -20.16 9.39 0.57
CA GLN A 37 -20.62 9.85 -0.74
C GLN A 37 -20.27 8.88 -1.87
N ILE A 38 -19.20 8.11 -1.71
CA ILE A 38 -18.58 7.36 -2.81
C ILE A 38 -18.83 5.85 -2.72
N HIS A 39 -18.86 5.30 -1.50
CA HIS A 39 -18.77 3.87 -1.28
C HIS A 39 -20.15 3.25 -1.10
N LEU A 40 -20.34 2.04 -1.63
CA LEU A 40 -21.65 1.36 -1.64
C LEU A 40 -21.74 0.27 -0.58
N ILE A 41 -20.60 -0.31 -0.17
CA ILE A 41 -20.57 -1.39 0.82
C ILE A 41 -20.30 -0.87 2.22
N LYS A 42 -20.62 -1.69 3.22
CA LYS A 42 -20.40 -1.38 4.64
C LYS A 42 -18.94 -1.16 5.01
N GLU A 43 -18.01 -1.75 4.25
CA GLU A 43 -16.57 -1.70 4.48
C GLU A 43 -15.88 -0.87 3.38
N PRO A 44 -15.89 0.47 3.45
CA PRO A 44 -15.51 1.33 2.33
C PRO A 44 -14.05 1.14 1.91
N LEU A 45 -13.13 1.04 2.87
CA LEU A 45 -11.72 0.82 2.54
C LEU A 45 -11.51 -0.52 1.82
N VAL A 46 -12.23 -1.58 2.21
CA VAL A 46 -12.14 -2.88 1.55
C VAL A 46 -12.66 -2.80 0.11
N GLU A 47 -13.67 -1.98 -0.15
CA GLU A 47 -14.16 -1.69 -1.51
C GLU A 47 -13.07 -1.08 -2.39
N GLU A 48 -12.35 -0.07 -1.90
CA GLU A 48 -11.22 0.55 -2.62
C GLU A 48 -10.17 -0.49 -3.02
N TYR A 49 -9.75 -1.33 -2.07
CA TYR A 49 -8.79 -2.40 -2.37
C TYR A 49 -9.36 -3.41 -3.38
N SER A 50 -10.64 -3.77 -3.26
CA SER A 50 -11.29 -4.76 -4.13
C SER A 50 -11.43 -4.27 -5.57
N ILE A 51 -11.81 -3.00 -5.75
CA ILE A 51 -11.93 -2.39 -7.08
C ILE A 51 -10.54 -2.17 -7.67
N ALA A 52 -9.59 -1.64 -6.89
CA ALA A 52 -8.20 -1.47 -7.34
C ALA A 52 -7.59 -2.81 -7.79
N ALA A 53 -7.79 -3.88 -7.02
CA ALA A 53 -7.35 -5.22 -7.38
C ALA A 53 -7.93 -5.70 -8.71
N SER A 54 -9.23 -5.50 -8.90
CA SER A 54 -9.96 -5.98 -10.07
C SER A 54 -9.60 -5.20 -11.34
N VAL A 55 -9.48 -3.87 -11.23
CA VAL A 55 -9.21 -2.98 -12.37
C VAL A 55 -7.73 -3.01 -12.75
N TRP A 56 -6.82 -2.94 -11.78
CA TRP A 56 -5.38 -2.90 -12.02
C TRP A 56 -4.69 -4.27 -11.99
N LYS A 57 -5.45 -5.35 -11.79
CA LYS A 57 -4.96 -6.73 -11.77
C LYS A 57 -3.87 -6.95 -10.71
N LEU A 58 -4.06 -6.34 -9.53
CA LEU A 58 -3.12 -6.50 -8.42
C LEU A 58 -3.22 -7.91 -7.82
N SER A 59 -2.07 -8.51 -7.55
CA SER A 59 -1.98 -9.78 -6.83
C SER A 59 -2.20 -9.61 -5.33
N SER A 60 -2.37 -10.71 -4.60
CA SER A 60 -2.42 -10.68 -3.13
C SER A 60 -1.15 -10.08 -2.53
N CYS A 61 0.02 -10.38 -3.10
CA CYS A 61 1.29 -9.77 -2.70
C CYS A 61 1.26 -8.25 -2.84
N ASP A 62 0.73 -7.74 -3.96
CA ASP A 62 0.65 -6.29 -4.19
C ASP A 62 -0.31 -5.61 -3.21
N LEU A 63 -1.47 -6.22 -2.95
CA LEU A 63 -2.43 -5.70 -1.99
C LEU A 63 -1.88 -5.70 -0.57
N CYS A 64 -1.18 -6.76 -0.16
CA CYS A 64 -0.51 -6.82 1.15
C CYS A 64 0.58 -5.77 1.29
N GLU A 65 1.40 -5.55 0.26
CA GLU A 65 2.41 -4.47 0.24
C GLU A 65 1.75 -3.10 0.41
N ILE A 66 0.71 -2.80 -0.37
CA ILE A 66 -0.04 -1.55 -0.28
C ILE A 66 -0.73 -1.40 1.09
N ALA A 67 -1.23 -2.49 1.68
CA ALA A 67 -1.88 -2.49 2.99
C ALA A 67 -0.90 -2.30 4.16
N CYS A 68 0.37 -2.69 4.00
CA CYS A 68 1.40 -2.47 5.02
C CYS A 68 1.84 -1.00 5.08
N ASN A 69 1.94 -0.34 3.92
CA ASN A 69 2.41 1.06 3.81
C ASN A 69 1.67 2.06 4.73
N PRO A 70 0.32 2.06 4.84
CA PRO A 70 -0.39 2.92 5.78
C PRO A 70 0.06 2.73 7.23
N VAL A 71 0.40 1.51 7.65
CA VAL A 71 0.89 1.26 9.02
C VAL A 71 2.23 1.98 9.23
N TYR A 72 3.15 1.90 8.26
CA TYR A 72 4.39 2.67 8.29
C TYR A 72 4.14 4.18 8.32
N GLN A 73 3.28 4.68 7.43
CA GLN A 73 2.93 6.11 7.28
C GLN A 73 2.14 6.69 8.46
N SER A 74 1.44 5.86 9.21
CA SER A 74 0.57 6.29 10.30
C SER A 74 1.33 6.92 11.47
N GLY A 75 0.62 7.68 12.30
CA GLY A 75 1.11 8.19 13.58
C GLY A 75 0.95 7.23 14.76
N PHE A 76 0.64 5.94 14.53
CA PHE A 76 0.43 4.99 15.62
C PHE A 76 1.71 4.74 16.44
N SER A 77 1.53 4.35 17.71
CA SER A 77 2.64 4.07 18.61
C SER A 77 3.50 2.92 18.11
N HIS A 78 4.78 2.90 18.52
CA HIS A 78 5.68 1.81 18.20
C HIS A 78 5.12 0.45 18.62
N LEU A 79 4.47 0.37 19.78
CA LEU A 79 3.85 -0.86 20.27
C LEU A 79 2.81 -1.42 19.29
N LEU A 80 1.93 -0.57 18.75
CA LEU A 80 0.90 -1.00 17.80
C LEU A 80 1.50 -1.39 16.45
N LYS A 81 2.47 -0.62 15.94
CA LYS A 81 3.18 -0.97 14.70
C LYS A 81 3.91 -2.30 14.83
N SER A 82 4.65 -2.50 15.92
CA SER A 82 5.34 -3.77 16.22
C SER A 82 4.37 -4.95 16.34
N HIS A 83 3.19 -4.70 16.92
CA HIS A 83 2.14 -5.69 17.01
C HIS A 83 1.58 -6.06 15.62
N TRP A 84 1.31 -5.09 14.74
CA TRP A 84 0.69 -5.35 13.45
C TRP A 84 1.63 -5.82 12.34
N ILE A 85 2.84 -5.29 12.25
CA ILE A 85 3.74 -5.53 11.09
C ILE A 85 5.10 -6.14 11.46
N GLY A 86 5.35 -6.40 12.76
CA GLY A 86 6.55 -7.11 13.23
C GLY A 86 7.42 -6.24 14.14
N GLN A 87 8.10 -6.84 15.12
CA GLN A 87 8.90 -6.08 16.08
C GLN A 87 10.00 -5.26 15.41
N GLU A 88 10.58 -5.82 14.35
CA GLU A 88 11.71 -5.25 13.64
C GLU A 88 11.29 -4.30 12.51
N TYR A 89 10.04 -3.85 12.45
CA TYR A 89 9.53 -3.00 11.35
C TYR A 89 10.34 -1.72 11.12
N TYR A 90 11.05 -1.23 12.14
CA TYR A 90 11.87 -0.03 12.05
C TYR A 90 13.18 -0.28 11.27
N LYS A 91 13.57 -1.54 11.05
CA LYS A 91 14.67 -1.89 10.15
C LYS A 91 14.21 -1.72 8.71
N ARG A 92 15.13 -1.23 7.89
CA ARG A 92 14.84 -0.87 6.52
C ARG A 92 15.21 -2.03 5.58
N GLY A 93 14.36 -2.28 4.60
CA GLY A 93 14.54 -3.40 3.67
C GLY A 93 14.00 -4.72 4.21
N PRO A 94 14.44 -5.86 3.65
CA PRO A 94 13.91 -7.19 3.98
C PRO A 94 13.99 -7.55 5.47
N ASP A 95 15.03 -7.12 6.18
CA ASP A 95 15.28 -7.46 7.60
C ASP A 95 14.19 -6.95 8.56
N GLY A 96 13.43 -5.93 8.14
CA GLY A 96 12.32 -5.38 8.93
C GLY A 96 10.98 -6.06 8.70
N ASN A 97 10.92 -7.05 7.81
CA ASN A 97 9.68 -7.70 7.42
C ASN A 97 9.43 -9.00 8.18
N ASP A 98 8.32 -9.06 8.91
CA ASP A 98 7.77 -10.29 9.44
C ASP A 98 6.64 -10.78 8.52
N ILE A 99 6.95 -11.73 7.63
CA ILE A 99 5.99 -12.28 6.66
C ILE A 99 4.75 -12.89 7.33
N HIS A 100 4.86 -13.40 8.56
CA HIS A 100 3.72 -13.98 9.26
C HIS A 100 2.70 -12.93 9.70
N LYS A 101 3.08 -11.65 9.69
CA LYS A 101 2.21 -10.52 10.00
C LYS A 101 1.83 -9.69 8.79
N THR A 102 2.80 -9.41 7.92
CA THR A 102 2.60 -8.56 6.74
C THR A 102 2.02 -9.32 5.55
N ASN A 103 2.26 -10.64 5.49
CA ASN A 103 1.98 -11.50 4.34
C ASN A 103 2.64 -11.01 3.03
N VAL A 104 3.68 -10.18 3.14
CA VAL A 104 4.49 -9.72 2.00
C VAL A 104 5.72 -10.63 1.89
N PRO A 105 5.93 -11.30 0.73
CA PRO A 105 7.12 -12.11 0.49
C PRO A 105 8.41 -11.32 0.70
N HIS A 106 9.37 -11.91 1.39
CA HIS A 106 10.65 -11.26 1.69
C HIS A 106 11.39 -10.82 0.40
N ILE A 107 11.35 -11.65 -0.65
CA ILE A 107 11.93 -11.34 -1.96
C ILE A 107 11.34 -10.08 -2.61
N ARG A 108 10.06 -9.76 -2.33
CA ARG A 108 9.42 -8.53 -2.84
C ARG A 108 10.11 -7.30 -2.25
N LEU A 109 10.34 -7.31 -0.94
CA LEU A 109 10.95 -6.18 -0.23
C LEU A 109 12.46 -6.09 -0.47
N GLU A 110 13.13 -7.23 -0.63
CA GLU A 110 14.52 -7.29 -1.09
C GLU A 110 14.66 -6.62 -2.47
N PHE A 111 13.82 -6.97 -3.44
CA PHE A 111 13.82 -6.32 -4.75
C PHE A 111 13.61 -4.80 -4.65
N ARG A 112 12.64 -4.34 -3.84
CA ARG A 112 12.40 -2.91 -3.60
C ARG A 112 13.62 -2.22 -2.99
N ASP A 113 14.27 -2.86 -2.01
CA ASP A 113 15.43 -2.30 -1.31
C ASP A 113 16.66 -2.20 -2.23
N VAL A 114 16.94 -3.25 -3.01
CA VAL A 114 18.05 -3.29 -3.97
C VAL A 114 17.91 -2.18 -5.01
N ILE A 115 16.77 -2.10 -5.70
CA ILE A 115 16.54 -1.08 -6.74
C ILE A 115 16.61 0.33 -6.16
N TRP A 116 16.05 0.57 -4.97
CA TRP A 116 16.18 1.88 -4.33
C TRP A 116 17.64 2.24 -4.02
N ARG A 117 18.45 1.27 -3.56
CA ARG A 117 19.87 1.53 -3.25
C ARG A 117 20.64 1.86 -4.51
N GLU A 118 20.36 1.16 -5.61
CA GLU A 118 20.96 1.45 -6.92
C GLU A 118 20.61 2.88 -7.39
N GLU A 119 19.36 3.31 -7.22
CA GLU A 119 18.94 4.66 -7.63
C GLU A 119 19.52 5.78 -6.74
N ILE A 120 19.74 5.53 -5.44
CA ILE A 120 20.35 6.53 -4.54
C ILE A 120 21.87 6.65 -4.71
N GLN A 121 22.53 5.59 -5.16
CA GLN A 121 23.97 5.61 -5.39
C GLN A 121 24.39 6.26 -6.71
N ARG A 122 23.42 6.62 -7.57
CA ARG A 122 23.64 7.40 -8.79
C ARG A 122 23.70 8.89 -8.49
#